data_AF-A0A350P8S3-F1
#
_entry.id   AF-A0A350P8S3-F1
#
_cell.length_a   1.000
_cell.length_b   1.000
_cell.length_c   1.000
_cell.angle_alpha   90.00
_cell.angle_beta   90.00
_cell.angle_gamma   90.00
#
_symmetry.space_group_name_H-M   'P 1'
#
loop_
_entity.id
_entity.type
_entity.pdbx_description
1 polymer ?
#
loop_
_entity_poly.entity_id
_entity_poly.type
_entity_poly.pdbx_seq_one_letter_code
_entity_poly.pdbx_strand_id
1 'polypeptide(L)'
;MTFSQGPIERNNPPCPTHGAYAAPIKHQHNFRGIVEAVEDIIFTVSGLGTTSYSRCADGYEYNFKGIVQVLEDLNTSISGIIAGSGGDGTNTIIVGPSGVVNPSSGNLWFDTNQGRLFVWASDNWYQTNAEAIALFSDTPPSPSGLQAPPRDGSLWYNTNTGSLFVYEESTAGWYEASSTKLIQFGPEEPVGLVVGEPWADTANNVLKIWNGTTWAAI
;
A
#
# COMPACT_ATOMS: atom_id res chain seq x y z
N MET A 1 -60.91 -32.79 -7.57
CA MET A 1 -59.94 -32.65 -8.69
C MET A 1 -58.63 -32.20 -8.10
N THR A 2 -57.66 -33.11 -8.00
CA THR A 2 -56.27 -32.78 -7.66
C THR A 2 -55.62 -32.19 -8.90
N PHE A 3 -55.28 -30.90 -8.86
CA PHE A 3 -54.48 -30.28 -9.90
C PHE A 3 -53.09 -30.93 -9.87
N SER A 4 -52.75 -31.67 -10.92
CA SER A 4 -51.37 -32.10 -11.17
C SER A 4 -50.56 -30.83 -11.38
N GLN A 5 -49.82 -30.41 -10.36
CA GLN A 5 -48.74 -29.44 -10.53
C GLN A 5 -47.80 -30.03 -11.59
N GLY A 6 -47.52 -29.26 -12.65
CA GLY A 6 -46.56 -29.66 -13.67
C GLY A 6 -45.20 -30.00 -13.07
N PRO A 7 -44.29 -30.62 -13.84
CA PRO A 7 -42.95 -30.94 -13.35
C PRO A 7 -42.32 -29.69 -12.74
N ILE A 8 -41.97 -29.78 -11.45
CA ILE A 8 -41.25 -28.74 -10.71
C ILE A 8 -39.98 -28.38 -11.47
N GLU A 9 -39.94 -27.18 -12.05
CA GLU A 9 -38.77 -26.69 -12.77
C GLU A 9 -37.58 -26.62 -11.80
N ARG A 10 -36.56 -27.43 -12.10
CA ARG A 10 -35.34 -27.52 -11.28
C ARG A 10 -34.29 -26.60 -11.86
N ASN A 11 -33.87 -25.59 -11.10
CA ASN A 11 -32.75 -24.73 -11.47
C ASN A 11 -31.45 -25.57 -11.46
N ASN A 12 -30.79 -25.70 -12.62
CA ASN A 12 -29.50 -26.39 -12.75
C ASN A 12 -28.52 -25.58 -13.63
N PRO A 13 -27.52 -24.90 -13.06
CA PRO A 13 -27.15 -24.91 -11.63
C PRO A 13 -28.20 -24.22 -10.74
N PRO A 14 -28.28 -24.58 -9.43
CA PRO A 14 -29.11 -23.87 -8.46
C PRO A 14 -28.81 -22.37 -8.47
N CYS A 15 -29.85 -21.52 -8.48
CA CYS A 15 -29.60 -20.09 -8.40
C CYS A 15 -29.26 -19.69 -6.94
N PRO A 16 -28.37 -18.71 -6.71
CA PRO A 16 -27.96 -18.34 -5.35
C PRO A 16 -29.11 -17.94 -4.42
N THR A 17 -30.16 -17.33 -4.99
CA THR A 17 -31.28 -16.77 -4.21
C THR A 17 -32.39 -17.77 -3.91
N HIS A 18 -32.68 -18.70 -4.82
CA HIS A 18 -33.80 -19.63 -4.69
C HIS A 18 -33.38 -21.10 -4.60
N GLY A 19 -32.10 -21.42 -4.80
CA GLY A 19 -31.59 -22.78 -4.74
C GLY A 19 -32.07 -23.65 -5.91
N ALA A 20 -32.15 -24.97 -5.68
CA ALA A 20 -32.43 -25.97 -6.71
C ALA A 20 -33.93 -26.10 -7.06
N TYR A 21 -34.80 -25.53 -6.24
CA TYR A 21 -36.25 -25.54 -6.40
C TYR A 21 -36.74 -24.09 -6.39
N ALA A 22 -37.94 -23.81 -6.89
CA ALA A 22 -38.54 -22.50 -6.67
C ALA A 22 -38.75 -22.29 -5.15
N ALA A 23 -37.84 -21.58 -4.48
CA ALA A 23 -38.00 -21.20 -3.08
C ALA A 23 -39.32 -20.42 -2.89
N PRO A 24 -39.94 -20.48 -1.69
CA PRO A 24 -41.09 -19.65 -1.38
C PRO A 24 -40.72 -18.19 -1.61
N ILE A 25 -41.50 -17.54 -2.46
CA ILE A 25 -41.24 -16.19 -2.94
C ILE A 25 -41.47 -15.24 -1.76
N LYS A 26 -40.46 -14.42 -1.43
CA LYS A 26 -40.45 -13.57 -0.22
C LYS A 26 -41.51 -12.46 -0.23
N HIS A 27 -42.00 -12.08 -1.41
CA HIS A 27 -42.96 -11.01 -1.61
C HIS A 27 -44.15 -11.47 -2.46
N GLN A 28 -45.29 -10.81 -2.31
CA GLN A 28 -46.49 -11.13 -3.10
C GLN A 28 -46.33 -10.70 -4.58
N HIS A 29 -47.01 -11.38 -5.51
CA HIS A 29 -47.01 -11.00 -6.93
C HIS A 29 -48.02 -9.89 -7.24
N ASN A 30 -47.84 -8.73 -6.62
CA ASN A 30 -48.69 -7.55 -6.82
C ASN A 30 -47.89 -6.27 -6.55
N PHE A 31 -48.52 -5.09 -6.70
CA PHE A 31 -47.87 -3.79 -6.44
C PHE A 31 -47.23 -3.71 -5.05
N ARG A 32 -47.90 -4.27 -4.04
CA ARG A 32 -47.40 -4.29 -2.67
C ARG A 32 -46.10 -5.08 -2.55
N GLY A 33 -46.05 -6.28 -3.10
CA GLY A 33 -44.83 -7.09 -3.04
C GLY A 33 -43.67 -6.50 -3.84
N ILE A 34 -43.94 -5.75 -4.92
CA ILE A 34 -42.88 -5.01 -5.62
C ILE A 34 -42.31 -3.90 -4.72
N VAL A 35 -43.18 -3.09 -4.10
CA VAL A 35 -42.75 -2.01 -3.20
C VAL A 35 -41.95 -2.55 -2.02
N GLU A 36 -42.46 -3.57 -1.32
CA GLU A 36 -41.78 -4.19 -0.17
C GLU A 36 -40.42 -4.79 -0.56
N ALA A 37 -40.32 -5.42 -1.75
CA ALA A 37 -39.06 -5.95 -2.24
C ALA A 37 -38.00 -4.86 -2.47
N VAL A 38 -38.39 -3.71 -3.00
CA VAL A 38 -37.44 -2.60 -3.23
C VAL A 38 -37.06 -1.93 -1.91
N GLU A 39 -38.00 -1.78 -0.97
CA GLU A 39 -37.67 -1.27 0.37
C GLU A 39 -36.63 -2.15 1.07
N ASP A 40 -36.77 -3.48 1.02
CA ASP A 40 -35.78 -4.42 1.57
C ASP A 40 -34.40 -4.26 0.90
N ILE A 41 -34.36 -3.98 -0.42
CA ILE A 41 -33.10 -3.68 -1.12
C ILE A 41 -32.50 -2.37 -0.61
N ILE A 42 -33.28 -1.29 -0.48
CA ILE A 42 -32.81 0.00 0.06
C ILE A 42 -32.21 -0.17 1.46
N PHE A 43 -32.86 -0.95 2.33
CA PHE A 43 -32.33 -1.25 3.68
C PHE A 43 -31.05 -2.09 3.65
N THR A 44 -30.98 -3.10 2.77
CA THR A 44 -29.79 -3.93 2.66
C THR A 44 -28.61 -3.12 2.14
N VAL A 45 -28.85 -2.30 1.12
CA VAL A 45 -27.86 -1.43 0.48
C VAL A 45 -27.32 -0.40 1.45
N SER A 46 -28.17 0.27 2.25
CA SER A 46 -27.73 1.29 3.20
C SER A 46 -26.79 0.75 4.29
N GLY A 47 -26.91 -0.53 4.64
CA GLY A 47 -25.99 -1.24 5.54
C GLY A 47 -24.59 -1.52 4.96
N LEU A 48 -24.36 -1.26 3.67
CA LEU A 48 -23.09 -1.49 2.97
C LEU A 48 -22.23 -0.23 2.84
N GLY A 49 -22.57 0.86 3.54
CA GLY A 49 -21.77 2.09 3.57
C GLY A 49 -22.05 3.06 2.42
N THR A 50 -23.30 3.18 1.99
CA THR A 50 -23.70 4.15 0.95
C THR A 50 -23.53 5.59 1.43
N THR A 51 -22.94 6.46 0.59
CA THR A 51 -22.86 7.91 0.87
C THR A 51 -24.12 8.67 0.45
N SER A 52 -24.99 8.03 -0.32
CA SER A 52 -26.29 8.55 -0.74
C SER A 52 -27.34 7.53 -0.31
N TYR A 53 -28.17 7.87 0.68
CA TYR A 53 -29.32 7.08 1.11
C TYR A 53 -30.58 7.93 0.96
N SER A 54 -31.57 7.43 0.23
CA SER A 54 -32.85 8.11 0.03
C SER A 54 -34.00 7.15 0.25
N ARG A 55 -34.94 7.56 1.10
CA ARG A 55 -36.21 6.86 1.32
C ARG A 55 -37.28 7.87 1.71
N CYS A 56 -38.47 7.73 1.12
CA CYS A 56 -39.62 8.54 1.46
C CYS A 56 -40.03 8.32 2.93
N ALA A 57 -40.16 9.40 3.71
CA ALA A 57 -40.57 9.34 5.11
C ALA A 57 -42.03 8.88 5.29
N ASP A 58 -42.89 9.19 4.31
CA ASP A 58 -44.31 8.82 4.32
C ASP A 58 -44.57 7.39 3.78
N GLY A 59 -43.52 6.70 3.33
CA GLY A 59 -43.61 5.41 2.66
C GLY A 59 -44.11 5.53 1.21
N TYR A 60 -44.44 4.38 0.61
CA TYR A 60 -44.87 4.30 -0.79
C TYR A 60 -46.25 3.66 -0.90
N GLU A 61 -47.09 4.21 -1.78
CA GLU A 61 -48.41 3.64 -2.08
C GLU A 61 -48.28 2.31 -2.87
N TYR A 62 -49.17 1.34 -2.64
CA TYR A 62 -49.16 0.07 -3.37
C TYR A 62 -49.85 0.16 -4.74
N ASN A 63 -49.32 1.03 -5.60
CA ASN A 63 -49.78 1.27 -6.98
C ASN A 63 -48.59 1.61 -7.89
N PHE A 64 -48.86 1.92 -9.16
CA PHE A 64 -47.80 2.30 -10.11
C PHE A 64 -46.97 3.51 -9.67
N LYS A 65 -47.61 4.52 -9.05
CA LYS A 65 -46.91 5.71 -8.56
C LYS A 65 -45.90 5.33 -7.48
N GLY A 66 -46.28 4.53 -6.49
CA GLY A 66 -45.37 4.11 -5.44
C GLY A 66 -44.23 3.22 -5.94
N ILE A 67 -44.44 2.39 -6.98
CA ILE A 67 -43.35 1.67 -7.64
C ILE A 67 -42.33 2.64 -8.24
N VAL A 68 -42.78 3.68 -8.95
CA VAL A 68 -41.86 4.66 -9.55
C VAL A 68 -41.07 5.38 -8.45
N GLN A 69 -41.74 5.84 -7.40
CA GLN A 69 -41.10 6.56 -6.30
C GLN A 69 -40.05 5.71 -5.56
N VAL A 70 -40.36 4.44 -5.26
CA VAL A 70 -39.40 3.57 -4.56
C VAL A 70 -38.21 3.22 -5.45
N LEU A 71 -38.39 3.15 -6.77
CA LEU A 71 -37.29 2.93 -7.72
C LEU A 71 -36.40 4.17 -7.89
N GLU A 72 -36.97 5.39 -7.83
CA GLU A 72 -36.18 6.64 -7.82
C GLU A 72 -35.31 6.74 -6.57
N ASP A 73 -35.89 6.43 -5.39
CA ASP A 73 -35.16 6.37 -4.13
C ASP A 73 -34.13 5.25 -4.10
N LEU A 74 -34.42 4.11 -4.72
CA LEU A 74 -33.46 3.04 -4.93
C LEU A 74 -32.31 3.52 -5.82
N ASN A 75 -32.60 4.21 -6.92
CA ASN A 75 -31.58 4.73 -7.82
C ASN A 75 -30.65 5.70 -7.09
N THR A 76 -31.18 6.59 -6.25
CA THR A 76 -30.37 7.46 -5.40
C THR A 76 -29.56 6.66 -4.38
N SER A 77 -30.18 5.68 -3.72
CA SER A 77 -29.53 4.84 -2.71
C SER A 77 -28.38 4.00 -3.29
N ILE A 78 -28.57 3.43 -4.48
CA ILE A 78 -27.57 2.64 -5.19
C ILE A 78 -26.52 3.53 -5.85
N SER A 79 -26.84 4.76 -6.28
CA SER A 79 -25.86 5.69 -6.82
C SER A 79 -24.77 6.05 -5.82
N GLY A 80 -25.04 5.92 -4.52
CA GLY A 80 -24.05 6.04 -3.44
C GLY A 80 -23.27 4.76 -3.14
N ILE A 81 -23.60 3.62 -3.77
CA ILE A 81 -22.79 2.40 -3.69
C ILE A 81 -21.64 2.54 -4.68
N ILE A 82 -20.46 2.78 -4.14
CA ILE A 82 -19.24 2.72 -4.91
C ILE A 82 -18.72 1.27 -4.82
N ALA A 83 -19.01 0.46 -5.84
CA ALA A 83 -18.50 -0.90 -5.95
C ALA A 83 -16.98 -0.87 -6.15
N GLY A 84 -16.23 -0.88 -5.04
CA GLY A 84 -14.77 -0.88 -5.09
C GLY A 84 -14.15 0.48 -5.40
N SER A 85 -14.48 1.50 -4.62
CA SER A 85 -13.57 2.61 -4.30
C SER A 85 -14.10 3.28 -3.04
N GLY A 86 -13.34 3.40 -1.95
CA GLY A 86 -12.05 4.07 -1.99
C GLY A 86 -12.23 5.57 -2.30
N GLY A 87 -13.22 6.23 -1.69
CA GLY A 87 -13.37 7.69 -1.68
C GLY A 87 -14.69 8.02 -0.99
N ASP A 88 -14.77 8.67 0.16
CA ASP A 88 -13.94 9.74 0.70
C ASP A 88 -12.99 9.34 1.83
N GLY A 89 -11.71 9.71 1.70
CA GLY A 89 -10.82 9.92 2.85
C GLY A 89 -10.15 8.69 3.49
N THR A 90 -10.41 7.46 3.06
CA THR A 90 -9.69 6.28 3.58
C THR A 90 -8.81 5.64 2.51
N ASN A 91 -7.50 5.88 2.64
CA ASN A 91 -6.42 5.18 1.93
C ASN A 91 -6.69 3.67 1.88
N THR A 92 -7.07 3.14 0.73
CA THR A 92 -7.14 1.69 0.53
C THR A 92 -5.72 1.14 0.39
N ILE A 93 -5.39 0.13 1.20
CA ILE A 93 -4.15 -0.64 1.05
C ILE A 93 -4.44 -1.74 0.02
N ILE A 94 -3.89 -1.57 -1.17
CA ILE A 94 -3.83 -2.59 -2.22
C ILE A 94 -2.80 -3.64 -1.77
N VAL A 95 -3.10 -4.93 -1.88
CA VAL A 95 -2.18 -6.02 -1.52
C VAL A 95 -2.01 -6.96 -2.70
N GLY A 96 -0.77 -7.17 -3.15
CA GLY A 96 -0.50 -8.13 -4.23
C GLY A 96 0.88 -7.99 -4.87
N PRO A 97 1.25 -8.89 -5.79
CA PRO A 97 2.58 -8.94 -6.41
C PRO A 97 2.83 -7.84 -7.45
N SER A 98 1.80 -7.08 -7.80
CA SER A 98 1.87 -5.98 -8.77
C SER A 98 0.95 -4.85 -8.33
N GLY A 99 1.36 -3.60 -8.56
CA GLY A 99 0.49 -2.44 -8.38
C GLY A 99 -0.73 -2.47 -9.30
N VAL A 100 -1.75 -1.66 -8.99
CA VAL A 100 -2.95 -1.52 -9.83
C VAL A 100 -2.66 -0.57 -11.00
N VAL A 101 -3.40 -0.72 -12.10
CA VAL A 101 -3.41 0.24 -13.22
C VAL A 101 -4.29 1.45 -12.88
N ASN A 102 -3.82 2.67 -13.13
CA ASN A 102 -4.49 3.94 -12.83
C ASN A 102 -4.93 4.13 -11.36
N PRO A 103 -4.05 3.92 -10.37
CA PRO A 103 -4.36 4.25 -8.98
C PRO A 103 -4.50 5.77 -8.78
N SER A 104 -5.25 6.17 -7.76
CA SER A 104 -5.37 7.56 -7.36
C SER A 104 -4.16 7.98 -6.51
N SER A 105 -3.76 9.25 -6.60
CA SER A 105 -2.69 9.81 -5.75
C SER A 105 -3.00 9.55 -4.28
N GLY A 106 -2.02 9.07 -3.52
CA GLY A 106 -2.15 8.68 -2.11
C GLY A 106 -2.56 7.23 -1.86
N ASN A 107 -2.92 6.45 -2.89
CA ASN A 107 -3.19 5.02 -2.72
C ASN A 107 -1.96 4.29 -2.21
N LEU A 108 -2.18 3.31 -1.31
CA LEU A 108 -1.11 2.49 -0.75
C LEU A 108 -1.10 1.11 -1.40
N TRP A 109 0.08 0.56 -1.65
CA TRP A 109 0.27 -0.79 -2.18
C TRP A 109 1.31 -1.57 -1.40
N PHE A 110 0.92 -2.69 -0.79
CA PHE A 110 1.82 -3.68 -0.22
C PHE A 110 2.22 -4.70 -1.29
N ASP A 111 3.47 -4.62 -1.75
CA ASP A 111 4.06 -5.60 -2.67
C ASP A 111 4.41 -6.88 -1.91
N THR A 112 3.67 -7.95 -2.18
CA THR A 112 3.87 -9.25 -1.52
C THR A 112 5.15 -9.97 -1.97
N ASN A 113 5.75 -9.61 -3.11
CA ASN A 113 7.02 -10.19 -3.53
C ASN A 113 8.20 -9.66 -2.71
N GLN A 114 8.09 -8.41 -2.26
CA GLN A 114 9.19 -7.67 -1.64
C GLN A 114 8.93 -7.39 -0.15
N GLY A 115 7.69 -7.54 0.32
CA GLY A 115 7.27 -7.21 1.68
C GLY A 115 7.33 -5.71 1.96
N ARG A 116 7.10 -4.86 0.95
CA ARG A 116 7.28 -3.40 1.03
C ARG A 116 5.97 -2.67 0.75
N LEU A 117 5.75 -1.58 1.48
CA LEU A 117 4.63 -0.69 1.25
C LEU A 117 5.06 0.46 0.32
N PHE A 118 4.18 0.83 -0.60
CA PHE A 118 4.35 1.88 -1.59
C PHE A 118 3.16 2.83 -1.55
N VAL A 119 3.35 4.04 -2.04
CA VAL A 119 2.32 5.06 -2.26
C VAL A 119 2.34 5.47 -3.72
N TRP A 120 1.18 5.58 -4.34
CA TRP A 120 1.07 6.19 -5.65
C TRP A 120 1.15 7.71 -5.52
N ALA A 121 2.15 8.32 -6.14
CA ALA A 121 2.32 9.76 -6.24
C ALA A 121 2.95 10.06 -7.59
N SER A 122 2.77 11.26 -8.16
CA SER A 122 3.52 11.72 -9.33
C SER A 122 3.68 10.68 -10.47
N ASP A 123 2.60 9.96 -10.78
CA ASP A 123 2.51 8.94 -11.83
C ASP A 123 3.36 7.67 -11.62
N ASN A 124 3.78 7.37 -10.39
CA ASN A 124 4.50 6.14 -10.07
C ASN A 124 4.29 5.64 -8.62
N TRP A 125 4.69 4.39 -8.37
CA TRP A 125 4.75 3.79 -7.04
C TRP A 125 6.08 4.16 -6.35
N TYR A 126 6.00 4.87 -5.24
CA TYR A 126 7.13 5.24 -4.40
C TYR A 126 7.08 4.45 -3.09
N GLN A 127 8.19 3.86 -2.64
CA GLN A 127 8.19 3.12 -1.38
C GLN A 127 7.88 4.07 -0.22
N THR A 128 6.89 3.73 0.61
CA THR A 128 6.53 4.54 1.78
C THR A 128 7.59 4.35 2.86
N ASN A 129 7.93 5.45 3.56
CA ASN A 129 8.70 5.47 4.81
C ASN A 129 9.92 4.54 4.86
N ALA A 130 10.57 4.34 3.72
CA ALA A 130 11.85 3.68 3.64
C ALA A 130 12.93 4.69 3.99
N GLU A 131 13.17 4.90 5.28
CA GLU A 131 14.50 5.35 5.66
C GLU A 131 15.45 4.23 5.21
N ALA A 132 16.36 4.57 4.29
CA ALA A 132 17.35 3.60 3.84
C ALA A 132 18.16 3.15 5.07
N ILE A 133 18.51 1.86 5.14
CA ILE A 133 19.42 1.36 6.20
C ILE A 133 20.70 2.21 6.22
N ALA A 134 21.20 2.57 5.04
CA ALA A 134 22.18 3.64 4.85
C ALA A 134 21.96 4.33 3.50
N LEU A 135 22.16 5.65 3.47
CA LEU A 135 22.21 6.44 2.24
C LEU A 135 23.56 6.24 1.55
N PHE A 136 23.59 6.25 0.21
CA PHE A 136 24.83 6.05 -0.57
C PHE A 136 25.04 7.24 -1.51
N SER A 137 26.13 7.98 -1.30
CA SER A 137 26.51 9.11 -2.15
C SER A 137 27.96 9.51 -1.89
N ASP A 138 28.53 10.30 -2.79
CA ASP A 138 29.88 10.86 -2.69
C ASP A 138 29.93 12.15 -1.84
N THR A 139 28.78 12.75 -1.61
CA THR A 139 28.54 13.98 -0.85
C THR A 139 27.54 13.72 0.28
N PRO A 140 27.70 14.37 1.45
CA PRO A 140 26.83 14.13 2.59
C PRO A 140 25.38 14.56 2.30
N PRO A 141 24.38 13.78 2.73
CA PRO A 141 22.98 14.19 2.65
C PRO A 141 22.75 15.50 3.40
N SER A 142 22.01 16.41 2.76
CA SER A 142 21.78 17.75 3.31
C SER A 142 20.86 17.69 4.55
N PRO A 143 21.26 18.32 5.68
CA PRO A 143 20.42 18.40 6.88
C PRO A 143 19.23 19.36 6.74
N SER A 144 19.14 20.15 5.67
CA SER A 144 18.19 21.27 5.55
C SER A 144 17.25 21.20 4.32
N GLY A 145 17.09 20.03 3.70
CA GLY A 145 16.19 19.84 2.56
C GLY A 145 14.73 19.53 2.92
N LEU A 146 13.78 19.97 2.08
CA LEU A 146 12.34 19.63 2.18
C LEU A 146 12.03 18.15 1.92
N GLN A 147 12.99 17.41 1.36
CA GLN A 147 12.86 15.99 1.01
C GLN A 147 13.63 15.15 2.03
N ALA A 148 12.93 14.67 3.07
CA ALA A 148 13.42 13.72 4.08
C ALA A 148 14.80 14.08 4.68
N PRO A 149 14.89 15.13 5.53
CA PRO A 149 16.14 15.47 6.20
C PRO A 149 16.66 14.29 7.05
N PRO A 150 17.98 14.09 7.14
CA PRO A 150 18.57 13.06 8.00
C PRO A 150 18.11 13.28 9.46
N ARG A 151 17.72 12.18 10.10
CA ARG A 151 17.41 12.13 11.53
C ARG A 151 18.64 11.71 12.32
N ASP A 152 18.67 12.04 13.60
CA ASP A 152 19.70 11.54 14.51
C ASP A 152 19.88 10.03 14.36
N GLY A 153 21.14 9.59 14.20
CA GLY A 153 21.48 8.19 13.96
C GLY A 153 21.36 7.71 12.50
N SER A 154 21.01 8.57 11.55
CA SER A 154 20.99 8.20 10.12
C SER A 154 22.36 7.72 9.66
N LEU A 155 22.40 6.67 8.84
CA LEU A 155 23.63 6.15 8.28
C LEU A 155 23.84 6.65 6.84
N TRP A 156 25.08 7.04 6.52
CA TRP A 156 25.49 7.42 5.18
C TRP A 156 26.82 6.75 4.83
N TYR A 157 26.87 6.01 3.72
CA TYR A 157 28.10 5.48 3.16
C TYR A 157 28.64 6.43 2.11
N ASN A 158 29.82 6.99 2.40
CA ASN A 158 30.53 7.86 1.47
C ASN A 158 31.27 7.02 0.42
N THR A 159 30.80 7.06 -0.83
CA THR A 159 31.37 6.26 -1.91
C THR A 159 32.74 6.72 -2.38
N ASN A 160 33.16 7.95 -2.06
CA ASN A 160 34.51 8.43 -2.37
C ASN A 160 35.55 7.95 -1.35
N THR A 161 35.20 7.94 -0.06
CA THR A 161 36.15 7.56 1.01
C THR A 161 36.06 6.10 1.42
N GLY A 162 34.95 5.43 1.08
CA GLY A 162 34.65 4.04 1.47
C GLY A 162 34.26 3.90 2.94
N SER A 163 33.82 4.99 3.59
CA SER A 163 33.56 5.03 5.03
C SER A 163 32.08 5.22 5.33
N LEU A 164 31.64 4.63 6.44
CA LEU A 164 30.30 4.83 6.98
C LEU A 164 30.29 6.01 7.96
N PHE A 165 29.28 6.85 7.86
CA PHE A 165 29.04 8.00 8.72
C PHE A 165 27.67 7.87 9.42
N VAL A 166 27.59 8.44 10.61
CA VAL A 166 26.38 8.58 11.43
C VAL A 166 26.06 10.07 11.55
N TYR A 167 24.80 10.45 11.33
CA TYR A 167 24.34 11.82 11.54
C TYR A 167 24.03 12.07 13.02
N GLU A 168 24.50 13.22 13.54
CA GLU A 168 24.14 13.72 14.87
C GLU A 168 23.34 15.02 14.73
N GLU A 169 22.12 15.03 15.28
CA GLU A 169 21.21 16.17 15.16
C GLU A 169 21.68 17.38 16.01
N SER A 170 22.33 17.12 17.14
CA SER A 170 22.77 18.16 18.09
C SER A 170 23.76 19.16 17.47
N THR A 171 24.60 18.66 16.56
CA THR A 171 25.64 19.41 15.84
C THR A 171 25.31 19.61 14.36
N ALA A 172 24.20 19.03 13.88
CA ALA A 172 23.83 18.93 12.47
C ALA A 172 24.99 18.40 11.59
N GLY A 173 25.74 17.42 12.12
CA GLY A 173 27.00 16.95 11.58
C GLY A 173 26.99 15.46 11.21
N TRP A 174 27.85 15.09 10.26
CA TRP A 174 28.13 13.69 9.91
C TRP A 174 29.47 13.25 10.52
N TYR A 175 29.44 12.15 11.27
CA TYR A 175 30.60 11.63 11.99
C TYR A 175 30.94 10.23 11.50
N GLU A 176 32.21 9.93 11.26
CA GLU A 176 32.62 8.61 10.81
C GLU A 176 32.32 7.57 11.90
N ALA A 177 31.63 6.49 11.54
CA ALA A 177 31.17 5.45 12.46
C ALA A 177 32.34 4.65 13.07
N SER A 178 33.50 4.67 12.44
CA SER A 178 34.73 4.09 12.95
C SER A 178 35.87 5.09 12.78
N SER A 179 36.67 5.30 13.83
CA SER A 179 37.94 6.03 13.76
C SER A 179 39.08 5.22 13.14
N THR A 180 38.85 3.93 12.89
CA THR A 180 39.81 3.02 12.25
C THR A 180 39.18 2.45 10.99
N LYS A 181 39.69 2.85 9.82
CA LYS A 181 39.40 2.12 8.58
C LYS A 181 39.83 0.68 8.81
N LEU A 182 38.89 -0.26 8.76
CA LEU A 182 39.19 -1.67 8.96
C LEU A 182 40.26 -2.17 7.98
N ILE A 183 40.28 -1.61 6.75
CA ILE A 183 41.33 -1.78 5.73
C ILE A 183 41.38 -0.49 4.89
N GLN A 184 42.56 0.09 4.68
CA GLN A 184 42.75 1.17 3.71
C GLN A 184 42.95 0.60 2.29
N PHE A 185 42.48 1.29 1.26
CA PHE A 185 42.61 0.84 -0.13
C PHE A 185 43.25 1.95 -0.97
N GLY A 186 44.24 1.62 -1.79
CA GLY A 186 44.82 2.58 -2.73
C GLY A 186 46.12 2.10 -3.37
N PRO A 187 46.58 2.77 -4.45
CA PRO A 187 47.84 2.46 -5.11
C PRO A 187 49.06 3.09 -4.39
N GLU A 188 48.82 4.02 -3.48
CA GLU A 188 49.84 4.72 -2.71
C GLU A 188 49.72 4.36 -1.22
N GLU A 189 50.85 4.40 -0.51
CA GLU A 189 50.90 4.04 0.91
C GLU A 189 50.09 5.03 1.77
N PRO A 190 49.28 4.54 2.72
CA PRO A 190 48.59 5.37 3.69
C PRO A 190 49.49 6.32 4.48
N VAL A 191 48.97 7.50 4.79
CA VAL A 191 49.60 8.45 5.73
C VAL A 191 48.94 8.34 7.11
N GLY A 192 49.68 8.64 8.19
CA GLY A 192 49.15 8.53 9.56
C GLY A 192 49.15 7.12 10.14
N LEU A 193 50.23 6.38 9.90
CA LEU A 193 50.37 4.93 10.15
C LEU A 193 50.22 4.54 11.63
N VAL A 194 49.30 3.62 11.93
CA VAL A 194 49.18 2.95 13.23
C VAL A 194 49.58 1.48 13.11
N VAL A 195 50.35 0.99 14.08
CA VAL A 195 50.78 -0.43 14.10
C VAL A 195 49.56 -1.34 14.07
N GLY A 196 49.54 -2.29 13.15
CA GLY A 196 48.44 -3.22 12.95
C GLY A 196 47.41 -2.78 11.91
N GLU A 197 47.53 -1.57 11.33
CA GLU A 197 46.63 -1.14 10.25
C GLU A 197 46.88 -1.95 8.97
N PRO A 198 45.83 -2.53 8.37
CA PRO A 198 45.95 -3.20 7.08
C PRO A 198 45.67 -2.23 5.91
N TRP A 199 46.39 -2.43 4.81
CA TRP A 199 46.28 -1.70 3.55
C TRP A 199 46.27 -2.67 2.38
N ALA A 200 45.25 -2.57 1.53
CA ALA A 200 45.20 -3.23 0.24
C ALA A 200 45.87 -2.34 -0.80
N ASP A 201 47.10 -2.73 -1.17
CA ASP A 201 47.86 -2.13 -2.26
C ASP A 201 47.21 -2.53 -3.59
N THR A 202 46.44 -1.61 -4.17
CA THR A 202 45.69 -1.89 -5.41
C THR A 202 46.58 -1.85 -6.65
N ALA A 203 47.79 -1.29 -6.57
CA ALA A 203 48.75 -1.31 -7.67
C ALA A 203 49.41 -2.69 -7.81
N ASN A 204 49.68 -3.35 -6.67
CA ASN A 204 50.33 -4.66 -6.64
C ASN A 204 49.37 -5.82 -6.31
N ASN A 205 48.12 -5.51 -5.99
CA ASN A 205 47.08 -6.46 -5.60
C ASN A 205 47.47 -7.33 -4.39
N VAL A 206 48.06 -6.71 -3.36
CA VAL A 206 48.57 -7.37 -2.15
C VAL A 206 47.99 -6.69 -0.90
N LEU A 207 47.58 -7.48 0.09
CA LEU A 207 47.25 -6.98 1.42
C LEU A 207 48.52 -6.87 2.26
N LYS A 208 48.74 -5.71 2.88
CA LYS A 208 49.88 -5.45 3.77
C LYS A 208 49.38 -5.00 5.14
N ILE A 209 50.16 -5.25 6.19
CA ILE A 209 49.95 -4.74 7.55
C ILE A 209 51.14 -3.87 7.97
N TRP A 210 50.88 -2.71 8.58
CA TRP A 210 51.93 -1.86 9.10
C TRP A 210 52.47 -2.43 10.41
N ASN A 211 53.76 -2.74 10.48
CA ASN A 211 54.38 -3.31 11.68
C ASN A 211 55.03 -2.25 12.61
N GLY A 212 54.93 -0.96 12.28
CA GLY A 212 55.61 0.13 12.98
C GLY A 212 56.86 0.66 12.29
N THR A 213 57.40 -0.06 11.31
CA THR A 213 58.61 0.33 10.57
C THR A 213 58.49 0.12 9.07
N THR A 214 57.80 -0.93 8.63
CA THR A 214 57.58 -1.26 7.23
C THR A 214 56.20 -1.88 7.02
N TRP A 215 55.73 -1.84 5.78
CA TRP A 215 54.58 -2.62 5.33
C TRP A 215 55.00 -4.08 5.10
N ALA A 216 54.37 -5.01 5.83
CA ALA A 216 54.58 -6.44 5.65
C ALA A 216 53.39 -7.05 4.88
N ALA A 217 53.66 -7.74 3.77
CA ALA A 217 52.62 -8.48 3.04
C ALA A 217 52.09 -9.63 3.91
N ILE A 218 50.78 -9.91 3.77
CA ILE A 218 50.06 -10.98 4.49
C ILE A 218 49.51 -12.00 3.50
#